data_AF-A0A1S1QDW7-F1
#
_entry.id   AF-A0A1S1QDW7-F1
#
_cell.length_a   1.000
_cell.length_b   1.000
_cell.length_c   1.000
_cell.angle_alpha   90.00
_cell.angle_beta   90.00
_cell.angle_gamma   90.00
#
_symmetry.space_group_name_H-M   'P 1'
#
loop_
_entity.id
_entity.type
_entity.pdbx_description
1 polymer ?
#
loop_
_entity_poly.entity_id
_entity_poly.type
_entity_poly.pdbx_seq_one_letter_code
_entity_poly.pdbx_strand_id
1 'polypeptide(L)'
;MDRIRRTHLVPVDDDPDTGGFFEAARREELVIRVCAGCGAVLHLPRAYCHTCGSWDGRWRPVAGFGTLYSWTVVEHQVHPLYPVPYTVVLVELEDVPSVRFVGHLPGAPDLVPGQRMRVWFDDTTGAVVPQWRPVGDITQPGEEADGVGAVPPGELSSWSRRCGNGWSGCRPASLRP
;
A
#
# COMPACT_ATOMS: atom_id res chain seq x y z
N MET A 1 26.49 -26.77 4.10
CA MET A 1 25.80 -26.49 5.38
C MET A 1 25.65 -24.98 5.52
N ASP A 2 24.82 -24.37 4.67
CA ASP A 2 24.51 -22.93 4.71
C ASP A 2 23.02 -22.76 4.45
N ARG A 3 22.22 -23.28 5.39
CA ARG A 3 20.75 -23.36 5.26
C ARG A 3 20.04 -22.33 6.16
N ILE A 4 20.80 -21.40 6.75
CA ILE A 4 20.35 -20.41 7.74
C ILE A 4 20.87 -19.00 7.36
N ARG A 5 20.92 -18.68 6.06
CA ARG A 5 21.25 -17.32 5.57
C ARG A 5 20.23 -16.73 4.60
N ARG A 6 19.15 -17.46 4.29
CA ARG A 6 17.98 -16.91 3.59
C ARG A 6 16.82 -16.83 4.57
N THR A 7 16.78 -15.72 5.30
CA THR A 7 15.61 -15.18 5.99
C THR A 7 14.53 -14.94 4.95
N HIS A 8 13.78 -15.99 4.58
CA HIS A 8 12.90 -16.01 3.42
C HIS A 8 11.60 -15.24 3.71
N LEU A 9 11.66 -13.91 3.60
CA LEU A 9 10.48 -13.05 3.52
C LEU A 9 10.02 -12.84 2.06
N VAL A 10 10.30 -13.83 1.20
CA VAL A 10 9.78 -13.86 -0.17
C VAL A 10 8.51 -14.71 -0.17
N PRO A 11 7.39 -14.20 -0.71
CA PRO A 11 6.19 -15.00 -0.92
C PRO A 11 6.48 -16.28 -1.72
N VAL A 12 5.73 -17.35 -1.45
CA VAL A 12 5.67 -18.51 -2.33
C VAL A 12 4.81 -18.11 -3.52
N ASP A 13 5.39 -17.98 -4.70
CA ASP A 13 4.76 -17.40 -5.88
C ASP A 13 4.33 -18.42 -6.94
N ASP A 14 4.52 -19.72 -6.65
CA ASP A 14 4.18 -20.88 -7.47
C ASP A 14 3.16 -21.82 -6.80
N ASP A 15 2.60 -21.43 -5.66
CA ASP A 15 1.57 -22.19 -4.95
C ASP A 15 0.31 -22.38 -5.83
N PRO A 16 -0.33 -23.57 -5.88
CA PRO A 16 -1.46 -23.81 -6.78
C PRO A 16 -2.67 -22.89 -6.60
N ASP A 17 -2.88 -22.35 -5.39
CA ASP A 17 -4.04 -21.52 -5.08
C ASP A 17 -3.80 -20.02 -5.31
N THR A 18 -2.54 -19.60 -5.26
CA THR A 18 -2.12 -18.19 -5.31
C THR A 18 -1.19 -17.87 -6.49
N GLY A 19 -0.58 -18.85 -7.14
CA GLY A 19 0.43 -18.67 -8.19
C GLY A 19 -0.10 -17.87 -9.39
N GLY A 20 -1.36 -18.06 -9.77
CA GLY A 20 -1.96 -17.28 -10.86
C GLY A 20 -2.09 -15.77 -10.55
N PHE A 21 -2.13 -15.38 -9.27
CA PHE A 21 -2.03 -13.97 -8.88
C PHE A 21 -0.62 -13.41 -9.13
N PHE A 22 0.42 -14.16 -8.77
CA PHE A 22 1.80 -13.73 -9.00
C PHE A 22 2.19 -13.78 -10.49
N GLU A 23 1.67 -14.76 -11.25
CA GLU A 23 1.81 -14.79 -12.71
C GLU A 23 1.21 -13.55 -13.37
N ALA A 24 0.04 -13.10 -12.91
CA ALA A 24 -0.58 -11.87 -13.38
C ALA A 24 0.21 -10.63 -12.95
N ALA A 25 0.69 -10.60 -11.70
CA ALA A 25 1.53 -9.52 -11.21
C ALA A 25 2.81 -9.35 -12.05
N ARG A 26 3.45 -10.45 -12.47
CA ARG A 26 4.59 -10.42 -13.42
C ARG A 26 4.26 -9.82 -14.79
N ARG A 27 2.99 -9.78 -15.17
CA ARG A 27 2.49 -9.12 -16.39
C ARG A 27 1.93 -7.72 -16.10
N GLU A 28 2.15 -7.20 -14.89
CA GLU A 28 1.57 -5.95 -14.40
C GLU A 28 0.03 -5.90 -14.44
N GLU A 29 -0.60 -7.06 -14.24
CA GLU A 29 -2.05 -7.21 -14.20
C GLU A 29 -2.51 -7.48 -12.77
N LEU A 30 -3.42 -6.64 -12.25
CA LEU A 30 -4.09 -6.94 -10.99
C LEU A 30 -5.27 -7.87 -11.26
N VAL A 31 -5.30 -9.01 -10.58
CA VAL A 31 -6.35 -10.01 -10.72
C VAL A 31 -6.96 -10.34 -9.37
N ILE A 32 -8.21 -10.79 -9.40
CA ILE A 32 -8.88 -11.42 -8.27
C ILE A 32 -9.34 -12.82 -8.66
N ARG A 33 -9.47 -13.71 -7.68
CA ARG A 33 -10.03 -15.05 -7.90
C ARG A 33 -11.55 -14.99 -7.79
N VAL A 34 -12.26 -15.59 -8.74
CA VAL A 34 -13.73 -15.72 -8.74
C VAL A 34 -14.14 -17.17 -9.04
N CYS A 35 -15.27 -17.60 -8.50
CA CYS A 35 -15.80 -18.93 -8.77
C CYS A 35 -16.32 -19.03 -10.21
N ALA A 36 -15.94 -20.08 -10.92
CA ALA A 36 -16.41 -20.33 -12.27
C ALA A 36 -17.91 -20.64 -12.35
N GLY A 37 -18.41 -21.41 -11.38
CA GLY A 37 -19.80 -21.90 -11.37
C GLY A 37 -20.84 -20.90 -10.90
N CYS A 38 -20.54 -20.07 -9.88
CA CYS A 38 -21.50 -19.13 -9.32
C CYS A 38 -21.08 -17.65 -9.39
N GLY A 39 -19.86 -17.34 -9.87
CA GLY A 39 -19.35 -15.97 -9.99
C GLY A 39 -18.95 -15.30 -8.67
N ALA A 40 -19.10 -15.97 -7.52
CA ALA A 40 -18.72 -15.42 -6.23
C ALA A 40 -17.24 -15.02 -6.18
N VAL A 41 -16.95 -13.90 -5.53
CA VAL A 41 -15.58 -13.42 -5.30
C VAL A 41 -14.90 -14.29 -4.24
N LEU A 42 -13.68 -14.74 -4.53
CA LEU A 42 -12.87 -15.60 -3.67
C LEU A 42 -11.61 -14.87 -3.19
N HIS A 43 -11.73 -13.56 -2.90
CA HIS A 43 -10.62 -12.70 -2.53
C HIS A 43 -10.13 -12.94 -1.10
N LEU A 44 -8.80 -12.83 -0.92
CA LEU A 44 -7.94 -13.82 -0.26
C LEU A 44 -8.12 -15.21 -0.90
N PRO A 45 -7.26 -15.59 -1.88
CA PRO A 45 -7.47 -16.79 -2.69
C PRO A 45 -7.74 -18.02 -1.83
N ARG A 46 -8.91 -18.65 -2.06
CA ARG A 46 -9.33 -19.89 -1.41
C ARG A 46 -9.41 -21.02 -2.42
N ALA A 47 -9.04 -22.23 -1.99
CA ALA A 47 -9.08 -23.44 -2.81
C ALA A 47 -10.49 -23.78 -3.35
N TYR A 48 -11.54 -23.45 -2.60
CA TYR A 48 -12.92 -23.73 -2.99
C TYR A 48 -13.86 -22.55 -2.73
N CYS A 49 -15.00 -22.56 -3.43
CA CYS A 49 -16.04 -21.56 -3.30
C CYS A 49 -16.88 -21.77 -2.04
N HIS A 50 -16.88 -20.78 -1.15
CA HIS A 50 -17.69 -20.78 0.08
C HIS A 50 -19.21 -20.65 -0.18
N THR A 51 -19.62 -20.28 -1.40
CA THR A 51 -21.03 -20.12 -1.78
C THR A 51 -21.63 -21.42 -2.33
N CYS A 52 -20.93 -22.10 -3.25
CA CYS A 52 -21.46 -23.28 -3.94
C CYS A 52 -20.63 -24.56 -3.81
N GLY A 53 -19.48 -24.52 -3.12
CA GLY A 53 -18.60 -25.68 -2.93
C GLY A 53 -17.74 -26.07 -4.14
N SER A 54 -17.86 -25.36 -5.28
CA SER A 54 -17.03 -25.64 -6.46
C SER A 54 -15.54 -25.36 -6.19
N TRP A 55 -14.67 -26.20 -6.75
CA TRP A 55 -13.22 -26.03 -6.79
C TRP A 55 -12.76 -25.25 -8.01
N ASP A 56 -13.66 -25.03 -8.97
CA ASP A 56 -13.36 -24.32 -10.20
C ASP A 56 -13.36 -22.81 -9.95
N GLY A 57 -12.15 -22.27 -9.83
CA GLY A 57 -11.87 -20.86 -9.66
C GLY A 57 -11.06 -20.33 -10.83
N ARG A 58 -11.41 -19.15 -11.32
CA ARG A 58 -10.69 -18.45 -12.39
C ARG A 58 -10.16 -17.11 -11.90
N TRP A 59 -9.07 -16.65 -12.52
CA TRP A 59 -8.56 -15.31 -12.32
C TRP A 59 -9.29 -14.33 -13.22
N ARG A 60 -9.72 -13.21 -12.65
CA ARG A 60 -10.40 -12.12 -13.36
C ARG A 60 -9.58 -10.84 -13.20
N PRO A 61 -9.18 -10.18 -14.30
CA PRO A 61 -8.51 -8.89 -14.22
C PRO A 61 -9.45 -7.81 -13.67
N VAL A 62 -8.86 -6.82 -13.00
CA VAL A 62 -9.53 -5.61 -12.49
C VAL A 62 -8.77 -4.38 -12.99
N ALA A 63 -9.41 -3.21 -13.00
CA ALA A 63 -8.83 -2.00 -13.59
C ALA A 63 -7.63 -1.43 -12.81
N GLY A 64 -7.36 -1.92 -11.60
CA GLY A 64 -6.22 -1.49 -10.79
C GLY A 64 -6.41 -0.11 -10.13
N PHE A 65 -7.66 0.32 -9.97
CA PHE A 65 -8.03 1.51 -9.19
C PHE A 65 -8.80 1.12 -7.93
N GLY A 66 -8.62 1.91 -6.89
CA GLY A 66 -9.28 1.72 -5.62
C GLY A 66 -9.31 2.99 -4.78
N THR A 67 -10.01 2.94 -3.66
CA THR A 67 -10.07 4.00 -2.66
C THR A 67 -9.32 3.59 -1.41
N LEU A 68 -8.54 4.51 -0.82
CA LEU A 68 -7.85 4.28 0.44
C LEU A 68 -8.87 4.05 1.56
N TYR A 69 -8.98 2.81 2.03
CA TYR A 69 -9.91 2.43 3.09
C TYR A 69 -9.36 2.78 4.47
N SER A 70 -8.09 2.42 4.72
CA SER A 70 -7.37 2.74 5.96
C SER A 70 -5.86 2.64 5.76
N TRP A 71 -5.08 3.22 6.66
CA TRP A 71 -3.63 3.04 6.69
C TRP A 71 -3.10 3.07 8.13
N THR A 72 -1.86 2.62 8.30
CA THR A 72 -1.11 2.76 9.56
C THR A 72 0.35 3.06 9.25
N VAL A 73 0.94 3.98 10.02
CA VAL A 73 2.37 4.28 9.95
C VAL A 73 3.09 3.38 10.93
N VAL A 74 4.10 2.66 10.45
CA VAL A 74 4.97 1.82 11.26
C VAL A 74 6.22 2.62 11.60
N GLU A 75 6.31 3.00 12.88
CA GLU A 75 7.40 3.81 13.43
C GLU A 75 8.53 2.96 14.05
N HIS A 76 8.27 1.67 14.31
CA HIS A 76 9.22 0.77 14.96
C HIS A 76 9.70 -0.32 14.01
N GLN A 77 11.02 -0.37 13.78
CA GLN A 77 11.61 -1.34 12.87
C GLN A 77 11.67 -2.72 13.50
N VAL A 78 10.91 -3.66 12.95
CA VAL A 78 10.91 -5.07 13.36
C VAL A 78 11.83 -5.95 12.49
N HIS A 79 12.17 -5.49 11.28
CA HIS A 79 13.03 -6.23 10.36
C HIS A 79 13.88 -5.29 9.48
N PRO A 80 15.16 -5.61 9.21
CA PRO A 80 16.07 -4.72 8.45
C PRO A 80 15.59 -4.35 7.04
N LEU A 81 14.83 -5.24 6.38
CA LEU A 81 14.28 -5.00 5.04
C LEU A 81 13.18 -3.92 5.00
N TYR A 82 12.67 -3.50 6.15
CA TYR A 82 11.60 -2.50 6.26
C TYR A 82 12.11 -1.31 7.11
N PRO A 83 12.90 -0.40 6.52
CA PRO A 83 13.34 0.81 7.23
C PRO A 83 12.14 1.68 7.61
N VAL A 84 12.16 2.22 8.82
CA VAL A 84 11.08 3.07 9.36
C VAL A 84 11.38 4.56 9.19
N PRO A 85 10.34 5.42 9.07
CA PRO A 85 8.93 5.05 8.98
C PRO A 85 8.56 4.47 7.61
N TYR A 86 7.57 3.58 7.60
CA TYR A 86 6.85 3.16 6.39
C TYR A 86 5.36 3.07 6.68
N THR A 87 4.54 3.14 5.64
CA THR A 87 3.08 3.13 5.77
C THR A 87 2.51 1.90 5.10
N VAL A 88 1.66 1.18 5.84
CA VAL A 88 0.86 0.07 5.30
C VAL A 88 -0.51 0.63 4.95
N VAL A 89 -0.92 0.46 3.70
CA VAL A 89 -2.22 0.92 3.19
C VAL A 89 -3.13 -0.27 2.93
N LEU A 90 -4.43 -0.04 3.11
CA LEU A 90 -5.48 -0.95 2.70
C LEU A 90 -6.36 -0.23 1.68
N VAL A 91 -6.40 -0.73 0.46
CA VAL A 91 -7.12 -0.10 -0.66
C VAL A 91 -8.27 -1.01 -1.09
N GLU A 92 -9.48 -0.46 -1.13
CA GLU A 92 -10.68 -1.13 -1.62
C GLU A 92 -10.86 -0.90 -3.12
N LEU A 93 -11.07 -1.96 -3.91
CA LEU A 93 -11.21 -1.84 -5.36
C LEU A 93 -12.52 -1.15 -5.77
N GLU A 94 -12.43 -0.27 -6.78
CA GLU A 94 -13.60 0.40 -7.36
C GLU A 94 -14.52 -0.59 -8.09
N ASP A 95 -13.95 -1.49 -8.89
CA ASP A 95 -14.71 -2.44 -9.72
C ASP A 95 -15.36 -3.56 -8.91
N VAL A 96 -14.88 -3.81 -7.68
CA VAL A 96 -15.29 -4.93 -6.85
C VAL A 96 -15.35 -4.50 -5.38
N PRO A 97 -16.43 -3.83 -4.95
CA PRO A 97 -16.57 -3.37 -3.57
C PRO A 97 -16.38 -4.51 -2.56
N SER A 98 -15.82 -4.21 -1.39
CA SER A 98 -15.41 -5.16 -0.34
C SER A 98 -14.12 -5.96 -0.61
N VAL A 99 -13.56 -5.92 -1.82
CA VAL A 99 -12.24 -6.49 -2.10
C VAL A 99 -11.17 -5.48 -1.74
N ARG A 100 -10.28 -5.86 -0.82
CA ARG A 100 -9.22 -4.97 -0.32
C ARG A 100 -7.84 -5.57 -0.48
N PHE A 101 -6.89 -4.76 -0.94
CA PHE A 101 -5.49 -5.13 -1.07
C PHE A 101 -4.65 -4.34 -0.10
N VAL A 102 -3.67 -5.03 0.49
CA VAL A 102 -2.62 -4.39 1.28
C VAL A 102 -1.55 -3.86 0.34
N GLY A 103 -0.92 -2.75 0.69
CA GLY A 103 0.33 -2.31 0.08
C GLY A 103 1.22 -1.55 1.05
N HIS A 104 2.38 -1.21 0.55
CA HIS A 104 3.45 -0.53 1.26
C HIS A 104 3.75 0.80 0.57
N LEU A 105 3.89 1.86 1.37
CA LEU A 105 4.37 3.17 0.96
C LEU A 105 5.60 3.54 1.79
N PRO A 106 6.64 4.15 1.20
CA PRO A 106 7.77 4.65 1.96
C PRO A 106 7.35 5.83 2.86
N GLY A 107 7.92 5.93 4.06
CA GLY A 107 7.71 7.07 4.95
C GLY A 107 6.32 7.13 5.57
N ALA A 108 5.91 8.35 5.89
CA ALA A 108 4.60 8.72 6.44
C ALA A 108 3.95 9.80 5.56
N PRO A 109 3.53 9.46 4.32
CA PRO A 109 2.90 10.43 3.43
C PRO A 109 1.60 10.96 4.04
N ASP A 110 1.23 12.18 3.67
CA ASP A 110 -0.08 12.73 4.02
C ASP A 110 -1.15 11.98 3.20
N LEU A 111 -2.05 11.31 3.90
CA LEU A 111 -3.07 10.45 3.31
C LEU A 111 -4.45 10.86 3.82
N VAL A 112 -5.42 10.88 2.91
CA VAL A 112 -6.81 11.22 3.18
C VAL A 112 -7.68 9.98 3.02
N PRO A 113 -8.59 9.66 3.97
CA PRO A 113 -9.52 8.55 3.82
C PRO A 113 -10.36 8.72 2.54
N GLY A 114 -10.54 7.63 1.80
CA GLY A 114 -11.30 7.64 0.55
C GLY A 114 -10.55 8.22 -0.66
N GLN A 115 -9.31 8.72 -0.51
CA GLN A 115 -8.55 9.19 -1.67
C GLN A 115 -8.35 8.06 -2.69
N ARG A 116 -8.36 8.43 -3.96
CA ARG A 116 -8.21 7.47 -5.05
C ARG A 116 -6.76 7.01 -5.16
N MET A 117 -6.56 5.71 -5.36
CA MET A 117 -5.29 5.03 -5.46
C MET A 117 -5.22 4.23 -6.77
N ARG A 118 -4.02 4.10 -7.33
CA ARG A 118 -3.73 3.26 -8.50
C ARG A 118 -2.67 2.22 -8.15
N VAL A 119 -2.86 1.01 -8.65
CA VAL A 119 -1.90 -0.08 -8.50
C VAL A 119 -0.66 0.18 -9.37
N TRP A 120 0.49 -0.25 -8.87
CA TRP A 120 1.73 -0.45 -9.61
C TRP A 120 2.38 -1.75 -9.11
N PHE A 121 3.42 -2.25 -9.77
CA PHE A 121 4.02 -3.53 -9.44
C PHE A 121 5.49 -3.37 -9.08
N ASP A 122 5.88 -4.01 -7.99
CA ASP A 122 7.21 -3.92 -7.39
C ASP A 122 7.82 -5.31 -7.21
N ASP A 123 9.10 -5.47 -7.50
CA ASP A 123 9.83 -6.75 -7.43
C ASP A 123 10.88 -6.79 -6.30
N THR A 124 10.98 -5.74 -5.48
CA THR A 124 12.05 -5.59 -4.47
C THR A 124 12.00 -6.65 -3.36
N THR A 125 10.86 -7.33 -3.22
CA THR A 125 10.66 -8.42 -2.25
C THR A 125 11.12 -9.79 -2.77
N GLY A 126 11.59 -9.87 -4.02
CA GLY A 126 11.94 -11.13 -4.69
C GLY A 126 10.75 -11.82 -5.38
N ALA A 127 9.54 -11.28 -5.24
CA ALA A 127 8.37 -11.61 -6.05
C ALA A 127 7.71 -10.31 -6.51
N VAL A 128 7.11 -10.31 -7.70
CA VAL A 128 6.35 -9.16 -8.20
C VAL A 128 5.03 -9.06 -7.45
N VAL A 129 4.82 -7.97 -6.72
CA VAL A 129 3.63 -7.74 -5.89
C VAL A 129 2.98 -6.40 -6.22
N PRO A 130 1.64 -6.30 -6.10
CA PRO A 130 0.97 -5.02 -6.28
C PRO A 130 1.25 -4.09 -5.10
N GLN A 131 1.58 -2.86 -5.44
CA GLN A 131 1.71 -1.72 -4.55
C GLN A 131 0.75 -0.62 -4.99
N TRP A 132 0.58 0.42 -4.17
CA TRP A 132 -0.39 1.48 -4.42
C TRP A 132 0.30 2.84 -4.46
N ARG A 133 -0.31 3.79 -5.16
CA ARG A 133 0.06 5.21 -5.10
C ARG A 133 -1.18 6.10 -5.23
N PRO A 134 -1.23 7.28 -4.61
CA PRO A 134 -2.32 8.22 -4.80
C PRO A 134 -2.50 8.63 -6.27
N VAL A 135 -3.75 8.75 -6.71
CA VAL A 135 -4.09 9.35 -8.00
C VAL A 135 -4.25 10.84 -7.77
N GLY A 136 -3.17 11.61 -7.96
CA GLY A 136 -3.19 13.02 -7.62
C GLY A 136 -1.85 13.76 -7.70
N ASP A 137 -0.73 13.05 -7.60
CA ASP A 137 0.59 13.63 -7.87
C ASP A 137 1.29 12.80 -8.96
N ILE A 138 1.24 13.30 -10.19
CA ILE A 138 2.20 12.92 -11.21
C ILE A 138 3.43 13.82 -11.00
N THR A 139 4.21 13.56 -9.96
CA THR A 139 5.63 13.94 -10.01
C THR A 139 6.36 12.72 -10.52
N GLN A 140 6.62 12.70 -11.83
CA GLN A 140 7.58 11.77 -12.39
C GLN A 140 8.96 12.05 -11.77
N PRO A 141 9.76 11.03 -11.41
CA PRO A 141 11.18 11.25 -11.20
C PRO A 141 11.84 11.41 -12.58
N GLY A 142 12.28 12.63 -12.89
CA GLY A 142 13.18 12.90 -14.01
C GLY A 142 13.01 14.31 -14.57
N GLU A 143 13.76 15.28 -14.04
CA GLU A 143 14.73 16.05 -14.83
C GLU A 143 15.58 16.90 -13.88
N GLU A 144 16.87 16.56 -13.81
CA GLU A 144 17.91 17.41 -13.26
C GLU A 144 18.11 18.58 -14.22
N ALA A 145 17.77 19.80 -13.78
CA ALA A 145 18.15 21.04 -14.43
C ALA A 145 18.42 22.11 -13.36
N ASP A 146 19.70 22.24 -13.05
CA ASP A 146 20.43 23.49 -12.82
C ASP A 146 19.77 24.61 -12.01
N GLY A 147 20.25 24.73 -10.77
CA GLY A 147 20.76 26.01 -10.28
C GLY A 147 19.81 26.87 -9.45
N VAL A 148 19.80 26.65 -8.13
CA VAL A 148 19.66 27.76 -7.17
C VAL A 148 20.57 27.54 -5.96
N GLY A 149 21.64 28.33 -5.92
CA GLY A 149 22.20 29.00 -4.73
C GLY A 149 22.45 28.19 -3.47
N ALA A 150 23.73 27.96 -3.18
CA ALA A 150 24.20 27.58 -1.84
C ALA A 150 23.62 28.47 -0.74
N VAL A 151 23.02 27.86 0.28
CA VAL A 151 22.69 28.50 1.56
C VAL A 151 23.90 28.30 2.50
N PRO A 152 24.53 29.36 3.02
CA PRO A 152 25.67 29.22 3.94
C PRO A 152 25.22 28.70 5.31
N PRO A 153 26.09 28.01 6.06
CA PRO A 153 25.74 27.45 7.36
C PRO A 153 25.71 28.54 8.44
N GLY A 154 24.59 28.63 9.16
CA GLY A 154 24.43 29.58 10.28
C GLY A 154 23.20 29.27 11.14
N GLU A 155 23.47 28.70 12.31
CA GLU A 155 22.70 28.74 13.56
C GLU A 155 21.27 28.16 13.64
N LEU A 156 21.24 26.96 14.20
CA LEU A 156 20.17 26.40 15.02
C LEU A 156 19.80 27.36 16.16
N SER A 157 18.63 28.00 16.14
CA SER A 157 17.91 28.33 17.39
C SER A 157 16.44 28.72 17.16
N SER A 158 15.58 28.15 18.03
CA SER A 158 14.24 28.65 18.43
C SER A 158 12.99 28.29 17.59
N TRP A 159 12.78 27.00 17.30
CA TRP A 159 11.40 26.49 17.34
C TRP A 159 10.97 26.33 18.80
N SER A 160 10.27 27.32 19.35
CA SER A 160 9.54 27.15 20.60
C SER A 160 8.18 27.87 20.54
N ARG A 161 7.14 27.13 20.15
CA ARG A 161 5.80 27.38 20.68
C ARG A 161 5.47 26.27 21.66
N ARG A 162 5.63 26.62 22.94
CA ARG A 162 5.15 25.88 24.10
C ARG A 162 3.69 25.48 23.89
N CYS A 163 3.43 24.20 23.69
CA CYS A 163 2.19 23.59 24.17
C CYS A 163 2.42 23.26 25.65
N GLY A 164 1.93 24.12 26.52
CA GLY A 164 1.94 23.90 27.97
C GLY A 164 1.04 22.73 28.34
N ASN A 165 1.54 21.92 29.26
CA ASN A 165 0.98 20.66 29.73
C ASN A 165 -0.44 20.88 30.29
N GLY A 166 -1.44 20.21 29.72
CA GLY A 166 -2.80 20.23 30.25
C GLY A 166 -3.85 19.92 29.18
N TRP A 167 -4.33 18.68 29.16
CA TRP A 167 -5.52 18.28 28.41
C TRP A 167 -6.76 19.00 28.95
N SER A 168 -7.05 20.19 28.43
CA SER A 168 -8.40 20.75 28.36
C SER A 168 -8.42 22.03 27.52
N GLY A 169 -9.19 22.02 26.43
CA GLY A 169 -9.74 23.25 25.86
C GLY A 169 -8.99 23.88 24.68
N CYS A 170 -9.04 23.25 23.50
CA CYS A 170 -9.00 24.00 22.24
C CYS A 170 -10.44 24.08 21.70
N ARG A 171 -11.12 25.19 21.95
CA ARG A 171 -12.35 25.57 21.23
C ARG A 171 -12.00 26.66 20.21
N PRO A 172 -12.48 26.58 18.96
CA PRO A 172 -12.34 27.68 18.02
C PRO A 172 -13.23 28.86 18.44
N ALA A 173 -12.64 30.05 18.48
CA ALA A 173 -13.34 31.30 18.71
C ALA A 173 -14.21 31.66 17.50
N SER A 174 -15.52 31.76 17.73
CA SER A 174 -16.49 32.35 16.81
C SER A 174 -16.18 33.83 16.59
N LEU A 175 -16.03 34.24 15.34
CA LEU A 175 -16.03 35.64 14.93
C LEU A 175 -17.48 36.16 14.97
N ARG A 176 -17.68 37.17 15.82
CA ARG A 176 -18.83 38.09 15.87
C ARG A 176 -18.36 39.46 15.36
N PRO A 177 -19.28 40.34 14.96
CA PRO A 177 -19.99 41.18 15.94
C PRO A 177 -21.40 40.67 16.29
#